data_AF-A0A162N4A2-F1
#
_entry.id   AF-A0A162N4A2-F1
#
_cell.length_a   1.000
_cell.length_b   1.000
_cell.length_c   1.000
_cell.angle_alpha   90.00
_cell.angle_beta   90.00
_cell.angle_gamma   90.00
#
_symmetry.space_group_name_H-M   'P 1'
#
loop_
_entity.id
_entity.type
_entity.pdbx_description
1 polymer ?
#
loop_
_entity_poly.entity_id
_entity_poly.type
_entity_poly.pdbx_seq_one_letter_code
_entity_poly.pdbx_strand_id
1 'polypeptide(L)'
;MLSKTQKKGLIFGIIWGFLSWIPYFTDILANYRNIVGIPATLGINLELALNHGNSVIFSVIIGACLCFLIASFYEYIKENIKIIGLPKLHYPRKVRFFKFRRGF
;
A
#
# COMPACT_ATOMS: atom_id res chain seq x y z
N MET A 1 -14.66 -4.88 -4.43
CA MET A 1 -14.51 -3.45 -4.08
C MET A 1 -13.33 -3.36 -3.13
N LEU A 2 -12.29 -2.59 -3.45
CA LEU A 2 -11.09 -2.47 -2.62
C LEU A 2 -11.45 -1.96 -1.22
N SER A 3 -10.84 -2.56 -0.19
CA SER A 3 -11.06 -2.10 1.19
C SER A 3 -10.44 -0.73 1.40
N LYS A 4 -10.93 0.00 2.41
CA LYS A 4 -10.34 1.29 2.79
C LYS A 4 -8.86 1.13 3.22
N THR A 5 -8.52 -0.01 3.80
CA THR A 5 -7.17 -0.34 4.28
C THR A 5 -6.22 -0.56 3.10
N GLN A 6 -6.64 -1.36 2.12
CA GLN A 6 -5.89 -1.59 0.88
C GLN A 6 -5.67 -0.31 0.08
N LYS A 7 -6.70 0.56 -0.02
CA LYS A 7 -6.56 1.85 -0.69
C LYS A 7 -5.53 2.75 0.00
N LYS A 8 -5.52 2.78 1.33
CA LYS A 8 -4.51 3.51 2.10
C LYS A 8 -3.11 2.93 1.92
N GLY A 9 -2.98 1.60 1.93
CA GLY A 9 -1.72 0.90 1.67
C GLY A 9 -1.16 1.23 0.29
N LEU A 10 -2.01 1.23 -0.74
CA LEU A 10 -1.61 1.62 -2.09
C LEU A 10 -1.08 3.06 -2.16
N ILE A 11 -1.82 4.02 -1.59
CA ILE A 11 -1.42 5.42 -1.55
C ILE A 11 -0.08 5.59 -0.80
N PHE A 12 0.06 4.90 0.33
CA PHE A 12 1.29 4.94 1.11
C PHE A 12 2.48 4.35 0.34
N GLY A 13 2.27 3.26 -0.39
CA GLY A 13 3.31 2.65 -1.23
C GLY A 13 3.73 3.53 -2.41
N ILE A 14 2.80 4.27 -3.01
CA ILE A 14 3.12 5.25 -4.06
C ILE A 14 3.97 6.39 -3.49
N ILE A 15 3.54 6.96 -2.36
CA ILE A 15 4.28 8.02 -1.66
C ILE A 15 5.66 7.54 -1.27
N TRP A 16 5.77 6.33 -0.70
CA TRP A 16 7.03 5.74 -0.31
C TRP A 16 7.95 5.47 -1.52
N GLY A 17 7.39 5.06 -2.66
CA GLY A 17 8.11 4.94 -3.92
C GLY A 17 8.80 6.24 -4.33
N PHE A 18 8.11 7.37 -4.26
CA PHE A 18 8.73 8.69 -4.53
C PHE A 18 9.73 9.10 -3.44
N LEU A 19 9.40 8.90 -2.16
CA LEU A 19 10.30 9.22 -1.05
C LEU A 19 11.59 8.40 -1.08
N SER A 20 11.57 7.20 -1.66
CA SER A 20 12.74 6.33 -1.74
C SER A 20 13.89 6.92 -2.54
N TRP A 21 13.62 7.90 -3.41
CA TRP A 21 14.63 8.61 -4.19
C TRP A 21 15.31 9.76 -3.45
N ILE A 22 14.70 10.28 -2.38
CA ILE A 22 15.27 11.37 -1.57
C ILE A 22 16.69 11.05 -1.08
N PRO A 23 16.99 9.87 -0.48
CA PRO A 23 18.35 9.52 -0.08
C PRO A 23 19.34 9.31 -1.24
N TYR A 24 18.86 9.22 -2.48
CA TYR A 24 19.72 9.16 -3.67
C TYR A 24 20.05 10.55 -4.21
N PHE A 25 19.16 11.51 -3.99
CA PHE A 25 19.38 12.91 -4.38
C PHE A 25 20.01 13.75 -3.27
N THR A 26 19.94 13.31 -2.01
CA THR A 26 20.43 14.05 -0.85
C THR A 26 21.18 13.14 0.10
N ASP A 27 22.37 13.57 0.56
CA ASP A 27 23.15 12.84 1.57
C ASP A 27 22.53 12.90 2.98
N ILE A 28 21.47 13.70 3.17
CA ILE A 28 20.80 13.94 4.45
C ILE A 28 20.24 12.63 5.05
N LEU A 29 19.78 11.70 4.20
CA LEU A 29 19.17 10.43 4.62
C LEU A 29 20.06 9.20 4.36
N ALA A 30 21.38 9.38 4.15
CA ALA A 30 22.28 8.28 3.84
C ALA A 30 22.19 7.11 4.85
N ASN A 31 22.06 7.41 6.14
CA ASN A 31 21.91 6.39 7.20
C ASN A 31 20.59 5.61 7.13
N TYR A 32 19.53 6.21 6.59
CA TYR A 32 18.20 5.59 6.46
C TYR A 32 17.94 5.00 5.08
N ARG A 33 18.93 5.06 4.17
CA ARG A 33 18.85 4.54 2.81
C ARG A 33 18.45 3.07 2.77
N ASN A 34 18.91 2.27 3.73
CA ASN A 34 18.60 0.84 3.81
C ASN A 34 17.11 0.54 4.03
N ILE A 35 16.33 1.49 4.53
CA ILE A 35 14.89 1.31 4.79
C ILE A 35 14.08 2.14 3.79
N VAL A 36 14.40 3.43 3.69
CA VAL A 36 13.65 4.36 2.84
C VAL A 36 13.93 4.11 1.36
N GLY A 37 15.16 3.73 1.01
CA GLY A 37 15.63 3.55 -0.36
C GLY A 37 15.33 2.17 -0.98
N ILE A 38 14.69 1.26 -0.26
CA ILE A 38 14.39 -0.10 -0.77
C ILE A 38 13.63 -0.04 -2.11
N PRO A 39 12.53 0.72 -2.26
CA PRO A 39 11.82 0.77 -3.54
C PRO A 39 12.69 1.28 -4.69
N ALA A 40 13.54 2.29 -4.45
CA ALA A 40 14.47 2.83 -5.44
C ALA A 40 15.56 1.82 -5.83
N THR A 41 16.20 1.14 -4.87
CA THR A 41 17.19 0.08 -5.18
C THR A 41 16.60 -0.99 -6.08
N LEU A 42 15.39 -1.46 -5.75
CA LEU A 42 14.71 -2.51 -6.51
C LEU A 42 14.30 -2.00 -7.88
N GLY A 43 13.85 -0.75 -7.99
CA GLY A 43 13.53 -0.12 -9.28
C GLY A 43 14.73 0.00 -10.21
N ILE A 44 15.89 0.40 -9.68
CA ILE A 44 17.15 0.48 -10.43
C ILE A 44 17.61 -0.91 -10.87
N ASN A 45 17.58 -1.89 -9.97
CA ASN A 45 17.96 -3.26 -10.30
C ASN A 45 17.04 -3.88 -11.38
N LEU A 46 15.75 -3.54 -11.36
CA LEU A 46 14.81 -4.01 -12.37
C LEU A 46 15.07 -3.38 -13.74
N GLU A 47 15.34 -2.07 -13.77
CA GLU A 47 15.74 -1.37 -15.00
C GLU A 47 17.00 -1.99 -15.60
N LEU A 48 18.01 -2.26 -14.76
CA LEU A 48 19.26 -2.88 -15.19
C LEU A 48 19.05 -4.32 -15.69
N ALA A 49 18.20 -5.10 -15.02
CA ALA A 49 17.90 -6.47 -15.43
C ALA A 49 17.13 -6.53 -16.76
N LEU A 50 16.24 -5.57 -17.00
CA LEU A 50 15.43 -5.49 -18.21
C LEU A 50 16.13 -4.72 -19.35
N ASN A 51 17.23 -4.02 -19.06
CA ASN A 51 17.92 -3.09 -19.97
C ASN A 51 16.99 -2.06 -20.65
N HIS A 52 15.83 -1.81 -20.04
CA HIS A 52 14.80 -0.96 -20.59
C HIS A 52 13.85 -0.48 -19.49
N GLY A 53 13.41 0.77 -19.60
CA GLY A 53 12.37 1.35 -18.76
C GLY A 53 12.88 2.52 -17.93
N ASN A 54 12.14 2.86 -16.87
CA ASN A 54 12.46 3.96 -15.98
C ASN A 54 12.36 3.46 -14.54
N SER A 55 13.49 3.43 -13.85
CA SER A 55 13.64 3.02 -12.45
C SER A 55 12.71 3.76 -11.50
N VAL A 56 12.38 5.04 -11.77
CA VAL A 56 11.42 5.79 -10.95
C VAL A 56 10.05 5.15 -11.03
N ILE A 57 9.59 4.80 -12.23
CA ILE A 57 8.28 4.16 -12.43
C ILE A 57 8.28 2.77 -11.77
N PHE A 58 9.33 1.98 -11.99
CA PHE A 58 9.44 0.67 -11.36
C PHE A 58 9.46 0.73 -9.84
N SER A 59 10.18 1.69 -9.25
CA SER A 59 10.23 1.88 -7.79
C SER A 59 8.86 2.20 -7.20
N VAL A 60 8.06 3.03 -7.88
CA VAL A 60 6.69 3.37 -7.46
C VAL A 60 5.78 2.16 -7.56
N ILE A 61 5.87 1.39 -8.65
CA ILE A 61 5.09 0.16 -8.82
C ILE A 61 5.44 -0.87 -7.74
N ILE A 62 6.73 -1.05 -7.46
CA ILE A 62 7.22 -1.98 -6.44
C ILE A 62 6.76 -1.54 -5.05
N GLY A 63 6.90 -0.26 -4.71
CA GLY A 63 6.43 0.30 -3.45
C GLY A 63 4.92 0.15 -3.27
N ALA A 64 4.14 0.46 -4.31
CA ALA A 64 2.69 0.28 -4.33
C ALA A 64 2.29 -1.18 -4.14
N CYS A 65 2.96 -2.11 -4.85
CA CYS A 65 2.70 -3.55 -4.77
C CYS A 65 3.01 -4.09 -3.37
N LEU A 66 4.17 -3.76 -2.80
CA LEU A 66 4.58 -4.19 -1.46
C LEU A 66 3.59 -3.71 -0.39
N CYS A 67 3.28 -2.42 -0.36
CA CYS A 67 2.35 -1.89 0.64
C CYS A 67 0.92 -2.42 0.46
N PHE A 68 0.51 -2.67 -0.78
CA PHE A 68 -0.78 -3.30 -1.07
C PHE A 68 -0.85 -4.75 -0.57
N LEU A 69 0.21 -5.54 -0.78
CA LEU A 69 0.31 -6.91 -0.30
C LEU A 69 0.31 -6.96 1.23
N ILE A 70 1.09 -6.08 1.89
CA ILE A 70 1.11 -5.97 3.35
C ILE A 70 -0.27 -5.58 3.90
N ALA A 71 -0.94 -4.60 3.30
CA ALA A 71 -2.28 -4.20 3.71
C ALA A 71 -3.30 -5.33 3.55
N SER A 72 -3.19 -6.10 2.46
CA SER A 72 -4.06 -7.26 2.21
C SER A 72 -3.78 -8.40 3.19
N PHE A 73 -2.51 -8.66 3.51
CA PHE A 73 -2.12 -9.66 4.49
C PHE A 73 -2.57 -9.29 5.90
N TYR A 74 -2.45 -8.01 6.27
CA TYR A 74 -2.95 -7.49 7.53
C TYR A 74 -4.48 -7.66 7.65
N GLU A 75 -5.21 -7.38 6.57
CA GLU A 75 -6.67 -7.56 6.54
C GLU A 75 -7.07 -9.05 6.62
N TYR A 76 -6.33 -9.91 5.92
CA TYR A 76 -6.50 -11.37 5.99
C TYR A 76 -6.26 -11.91 7.40
N ILE A 77 -5.18 -11.49 8.06
CA ILE A 77 -4.87 -11.83 9.45
C ILE A 77 -5.98 -11.35 10.37
N LYS A 78 -6.45 -10.11 10.21
CA LYS A 78 -7.51 -9.56 11.04
C LYS A 78 -8.83 -10.32 10.90
N GLU A 79 -9.15 -10.82 9.71
CA GLU A 79 -10.37 -11.59 9.46
C GLU A 79 -10.25 -13.07 9.90
N ASN A 80 -9.06 -13.69 9.77
CA ASN A 80 -8.86 -15.11 10.06
C ASN A 80 -8.39 -15.41 11.48
N ILE A 81 -7.65 -14.49 12.13
CA ILE A 81 -7.30 -14.62 13.55
C ILE A 81 -8.54 -14.26 14.37
N LYS A 82 -9.41 -15.25 14.55
CA LYS A 82 -10.36 -15.30 15.65
C LYS A 82 -9.55 -15.37 16.94
N ILE A 83 -9.37 -14.23 17.60
CA ILE A 83 -8.95 -14.21 19.00
C ILE A 83 -10.08 -14.91 19.77
N ILE A 84 -9.83 -16.15 20.21
CA ILE A 84 -10.71 -16.94 21.05
C ILE A 84 -10.88 -16.15 22.36
N GLY A 85 -11.95 -15.36 22.48
CA GLY A 85 -12.24 -14.54 23.66
C GLY A 85 -12.79 -13.13 23.40
N LEU A 86 -12.70 -12.58 22.18
CA LEU A 86 -13.25 -11.25 21.87
C LEU A 86 -14.66 -11.38 21.24
N PRO A 87 -15.71 -10.81 21.85
CA PRO A 87 -17.05 -10.84 21.27
C PRO A 87 -17.04 -10.15 19.90
N LYS A 88 -17.71 -10.78 18.93
CA LYS A 88 -17.84 -10.30 17.54
C LYS A 88 -18.21 -8.81 17.54
N LEU A 89 -17.26 -7.92 17.22
CA LEU A 89 -17.61 -6.59 16.75
C LEU A 89 -18.20 -6.75 15.35
N HIS A 90 -19.51 -7.00 15.33
CA HIS A 90 -20.35 -6.90 14.15
C HIS A 90 -20.20 -5.47 13.63
N TYR A 91 -19.34 -5.23 12.64
CA TYR A 91 -19.40 -3.99 11.89
C TYR A 91 -20.70 -4.04 11.09
N PRO A 92 -21.72 -3.22 11.39
CA PRO A 92 -22.91 -3.19 10.57
C PRO A 92 -22.47 -2.72 9.19
N ARG A 93 -22.60 -3.61 8.20
CA ARG A 93 -22.54 -3.27 6.79
C ARG A 93 -23.62 -2.19 6.60
N LYS A 94 -23.23 -0.92 6.48
CA LYS A 94 -24.17 0.18 6.22
C LYS A 94 -24.82 -0.07 4.85
N VAL A 95 -25.90 -0.84 4.84
CA VAL A 95 -26.78 -0.97 3.68
C VAL A 95 -27.50 0.36 3.59
N ARG A 96 -27.10 1.19 2.62
CA ARG A 96 -27.74 2.48 2.36
C ARG A 96 -29.10 2.18 1.73
N PHE A 97 -30.15 2.07 2.55
CA PHE A 97 -31.53 2.01 2.07
C PHE A 97 -31.87 3.32 1.37
N PHE A 98 -31.91 3.29 0.04
CA PHE A 98 -32.43 4.40 -0.76
C PHE A 98 -33.96 4.33 -0.67
N LYS A 99 -34.56 5.16 0.20
CA LYS A 99 -36.01 5.22 0.37
C LYS A 99 -36.58 6.05 -0.78
N PHE A 100 -37.01 5.39 -1.86
CA PHE A 100 -37.70 6.04 -2.97
C PHE A 100 -39.12 6.43 -2.50
N ARG A 101 -39.31 7.67 -2.05
CA ARG A 101 -40.64 8.25 -1.88
C ARG A 101 -41.21 8.54 -3.26
N ARG A 102 -42.19 7.77 -3.72
CA ARG A 102 -43.15 8.27 -4.72
C ARG A 102 -44.16 9.14 -3.97
N GLY A 103 -44.24 10.41 -4.39
CA GLY A 103 -45.32 11.31 -4.00
C GLY A 103 -46.64 10.85 -4.60
N PHE A 104 -47.71 11.36 -3.98
CA PHE A 104 -49.12 11.20 -4.33
C PHE A 104 -49.41 11.47 -5.81
#